data_AF-A0A933FKQ9-F1
#
_entry.id   AF-A0A933FKQ9-F1
#
_cell.length_a   1.000
_cell.length_b   1.000
_cell.length_c   1.000
_cell.angle_alpha   90.00
_cell.angle_beta   90.00
_cell.angle_gamma   90.00
#
_symmetry.space_group_name_H-M   'P 1'
#
loop_
_entity.id
_entity.type
_entity.pdbx_description
1 polymer ?
#
loop_
_entity_poly.entity_id
_entity_poly.type
_entity_poly.pdbx_seq_one_letter_code
_entity_poly.pdbx_strand_id
1 'polypeptide(L)'
;MRTLQELMSRVLKGTIPYEIELERETRYLVTPGNAYAYAWTNHVIDTYDASGRVRVRIKNGRPRLSFKVPLLSLDTDTSKSCLRLEFKPCNWRQERHILLIRDVILAEAKAQTMEKWGARMRLASGKEVWLNRNAAGKWWFEVDDDFAFAAPPGFEITGVEKSDVRAPS
;
A
#
# COMPACT_ATOMS: atom_id res chain seq x y z
N MET A 1 19.25 -20.80 -7.51
CA MET A 1 18.84 -19.70 -6.62
C MET A 1 20.06 -18.86 -6.30
N ARG A 2 19.95 -17.53 -6.31
CA ARG A 2 21.05 -16.63 -5.89
C ARG A 2 21.04 -16.48 -4.38
N THR A 3 22.20 -16.31 -3.75
CA THR A 3 22.29 -16.13 -2.28
C THR A 3 21.93 -14.69 -1.89
N LEU A 4 21.49 -14.48 -0.65
CA LEU A 4 21.25 -13.14 -0.10
C LEU A 4 22.51 -12.25 -0.22
N GLN A 5 23.68 -12.84 0.06
CA GLN A 5 24.97 -12.16 -0.02
C GLN A 5 25.30 -11.70 -1.45
N GLU A 6 24.98 -12.52 -2.47
CA GLU A 6 25.10 -12.14 -3.89
C GLU A 6 24.14 -11.01 -4.30
N LEU A 7 22.94 -10.96 -3.73
CA LEU A 7 21.98 -9.89 -4.01
C LEU A 7 22.42 -8.58 -3.37
N MET A 8 22.86 -8.64 -2.11
CA MET A 8 23.34 -7.47 -1.36
C MET A 8 24.57 -6.82 -2.02
N SER A 9 25.51 -7.61 -2.56
CA SER A 9 26.70 -7.06 -3.24
C SER A 9 26.38 -6.26 -4.50
N ARG A 10 25.17 -6.40 -5.05
CA ARG A 10 24.71 -5.69 -6.26
C ARG A 10 23.96 -4.40 -5.96
N VAL A 11 23.62 -4.14 -4.70
CA VAL A 11 23.00 -2.86 -4.29
C VAL A 11 24.05 -1.76 -4.44
N LEU A 12 23.84 -0.84 -5.38
CA LEU A 12 24.82 0.21 -5.69
C LEU A 12 24.58 1.45 -4.80
N LYS A 13 25.64 2.25 -4.62
CA LYS A 13 25.56 3.54 -3.92
C LYS A 13 24.77 4.58 -4.74
N GLY A 14 23.96 5.37 -4.06
CA GLY A 14 23.22 6.51 -4.62
C GLY A 14 22.22 7.10 -3.62
N THR A 15 21.89 8.38 -3.77
CA THR A 15 20.88 9.07 -2.97
C THR A 15 19.53 9.05 -3.69
N ILE A 16 18.45 8.73 -2.99
CA ILE A 16 17.07 8.79 -3.49
C ILE A 16 16.31 9.81 -2.63
N PRO A 17 15.63 10.82 -3.21
CA PRO A 17 14.82 11.74 -2.42
C PRO A 17 13.67 10.99 -1.73
N TYR A 18 13.25 11.49 -0.58
CA TYR A 18 12.15 10.91 0.19
C TYR A 18 11.13 11.98 0.58
N GLU A 19 9.89 11.52 0.76
CA GLU A 19 8.79 12.29 1.32
C GLU A 19 8.39 11.69 2.67
N ILE A 20 7.95 12.55 3.60
CA ILE A 20 7.40 12.14 4.89
C ILE A 20 5.91 12.43 4.88
N GLU A 21 5.11 11.45 5.30
CA GLU A 21 3.65 11.58 5.42
C GLU A 21 3.16 10.93 6.72
N LEU A 22 2.20 11.57 7.38
CA LEU A 22 1.44 10.94 8.45
C LEU A 22 0.23 10.23 7.82
N GLU A 23 0.27 8.90 7.77
CA GLU A 23 -0.82 8.07 7.23
C GLU A 23 -1.77 7.70 8.36
N ARG A 24 -3.05 8.06 8.22
CA ARG A 24 -4.16 7.67 9.11
C ARG A 24 -5.30 7.13 8.26
N GLU A 25 -5.33 5.82 8.05
CA GLU A 25 -6.24 5.19 7.08
C GLU A 25 -7.18 4.19 7.78
N THR A 26 -8.46 4.30 7.45
CA THR A 26 -9.53 3.37 7.80
C THR A 26 -10.03 2.67 6.54
N ARG A 27 -10.26 1.35 6.61
CA ARG A 27 -10.80 0.58 5.48
C ARG A 27 -12.26 0.23 5.70
N TYR A 28 -13.10 0.61 4.75
CA TYR A 28 -14.51 0.21 4.71
C TYR A 28 -14.64 -0.93 3.71
N LEU A 29 -14.85 -2.16 4.20
CA LEU A 29 -15.10 -3.32 3.36
C LEU A 29 -16.48 -3.18 2.72
N VAL A 30 -16.56 -3.49 1.43
CA VAL A 30 -17.80 -3.35 0.68
C VAL A 30 -18.10 -4.53 -0.22
N THR A 31 -19.39 -4.76 -0.46
CA THR A 31 -19.86 -5.57 -1.59
C THR A 31 -20.40 -4.62 -2.67
N PRO A 32 -19.81 -4.60 -3.88
CA PRO A 32 -20.40 -3.88 -5.00
C PRO A 32 -21.65 -4.60 -5.50
N GLY A 33 -22.72 -3.87 -5.77
CA GLY A 33 -23.93 -4.36 -6.43
C GLY A 33 -23.74 -4.59 -7.94
N ASN A 34 -24.84 -4.48 -8.71
CA ASN A 34 -24.87 -4.64 -10.18
C ASN A 34 -24.21 -3.48 -10.95
N ALA A 35 -23.00 -3.06 -10.57
CA ALA A 35 -22.27 -1.97 -11.20
C ALA A 35 -20.95 -2.49 -11.77
N TYR A 36 -20.84 -2.64 -13.10
CA TYR A 36 -19.55 -3.02 -13.70
C TYR A 36 -19.24 -2.30 -15.02
N ALA A 37 -18.46 -1.23 -14.89
CA ALA A 37 -17.37 -0.82 -15.79
C ALA A 37 -16.54 0.26 -15.06
N TYR A 38 -15.68 -0.15 -14.10
CA TYR A 38 -14.79 0.80 -13.42
C TYR A 38 -13.50 0.99 -14.20
N ALA A 39 -13.02 2.23 -14.27
CA ALA A 39 -11.71 2.55 -14.83
C ALA A 39 -10.61 2.24 -13.79
N TRP A 40 -10.11 1.01 -13.80
CA TRP A 40 -9.02 0.54 -12.94
C TRP A 40 -7.68 1.14 -13.37
N THR A 41 -7.36 2.32 -12.86
CA THR A 41 -6.17 3.10 -13.27
C THR A 41 -5.01 3.03 -12.27
N ASN A 42 -5.24 2.47 -11.08
CA ASN A 42 -4.23 2.38 -10.03
C ASN A 42 -3.89 0.93 -9.70
N HIS A 43 -2.95 0.36 -10.43
CA HIS A 43 -2.43 -0.98 -10.18
C HIS A 43 -1.25 -0.91 -9.20
N VAL A 44 -1.30 -1.73 -8.15
CA VAL A 44 -0.32 -1.73 -7.07
C VAL A 44 0.08 -3.16 -6.73
N ILE A 45 1.38 -3.44 -6.77
CA ILE A 45 1.98 -4.66 -6.25
C ILE A 45 2.88 -4.27 -5.08
N ASP A 46 2.51 -4.64 -3.87
CA ASP A 46 3.24 -4.36 -2.65
C ASP A 46 4.01 -5.62 -2.22
N THR A 47 5.33 -5.51 -2.06
CA THR A 47 6.20 -6.54 -1.48
C THR A 47 6.66 -6.10 -0.10
N TYR A 48 6.38 -6.89 0.93
CA TYR A 48 6.69 -6.60 2.33
C TYR A 48 7.77 -7.53 2.86
N ASP A 49 8.62 -6.99 3.72
CA ASP A 49 9.46 -7.79 4.60
C ASP A 49 8.64 -8.51 5.67
N ALA A 50 9.28 -9.40 6.42
CA ALA A 50 8.60 -10.18 7.47
C ALA A 50 7.95 -9.29 8.55
N SER A 51 8.49 -8.09 8.80
CA SER A 51 7.93 -7.15 9.77
C SER A 51 6.74 -6.34 9.24
N GLY A 52 6.53 -6.29 7.92
CA GLY A 52 5.53 -5.44 7.28
C GLY A 52 5.86 -3.94 7.30
N ARG A 53 7.02 -3.54 7.82
CA ARG A 53 7.44 -2.13 7.96
C ARG A 53 8.18 -1.62 6.74
N VAL A 54 8.89 -2.52 6.04
CA VAL A 54 9.60 -2.19 4.81
C VAL A 54 8.79 -2.74 3.65
N ARG A 55 8.52 -1.88 2.68
CA ARG A 55 7.73 -2.24 1.51
C ARG A 55 8.35 -1.71 0.24
N VAL A 56 8.54 -2.57 -0.75
CA VAL A 56 8.71 -2.12 -2.13
C VAL A 56 7.37 -2.22 -2.85
N ARG A 57 6.89 -1.09 -3.35
CA ARG A 57 5.64 -0.91 -4.08
C ARG A 57 5.92 -0.70 -5.55
N ILE A 58 5.35 -1.51 -6.43
CA ILE A 58 5.28 -1.22 -7.86
C ILE A 58 3.90 -0.62 -8.13
N LYS A 59 3.85 0.70 -8.29
CA LYS A 59 2.61 1.45 -8.55
C LYS A 59 2.60 1.88 -10.01
N ASN A 60 1.64 1.40 -10.79
CA ASN A 60 1.53 1.67 -12.23
C ASN A 60 2.86 1.45 -12.97
N GLY A 61 3.53 0.32 -12.70
CA GLY A 61 4.82 -0.06 -13.27
C GLY A 61 6.05 0.67 -12.69
N ARG A 62 5.88 1.65 -11.80
CA ARG A 62 6.99 2.41 -11.20
C ARG A 62 7.27 1.96 -9.76
N PRO A 63 8.51 1.56 -9.43
CA PRO A 63 8.85 1.11 -8.10
C PRO A 63 8.99 2.30 -7.12
N ARG A 64 8.62 2.07 -5.86
CA ARG A 64 8.80 2.98 -4.73
C ARG A 64 9.20 2.15 -3.52
N LEU A 65 10.04 2.70 -2.65
CA LEU A 65 10.37 2.08 -1.38
C LEU A 65 9.67 2.87 -0.27
N SER A 66 8.99 2.18 0.63
CA SER A 66 8.33 2.78 1.78
C SER A 66 8.84 2.16 3.08
N PHE A 67 9.10 3.00 4.07
CA PHE A 67 9.31 2.58 5.45
C PHE A 67 8.18 3.13 6.30
N LYS A 68 7.57 2.29 7.12
CA LYS A 68 6.50 2.67 8.05
C LYS A 68 7.01 2.59 9.48
N VAL A 69 6.84 3.68 10.22
CA VAL A 69 7.07 3.76 11.66
C VAL A 69 5.69 3.84 12.34
N PRO A 70 5.23 2.78 13.01
CA PRO A 70 3.94 2.78 13.70
C PRO A 70 3.89 3.84 14.81
N LEU A 71 2.78 4.56 14.92
CA LEU A 71 2.53 5.55 15.97
C LEU A 71 1.41 5.04 16.89
N LEU A 72 1.75 4.04 17.71
CA LEU A 72 0.77 3.24 18.48
C LEU A 72 -0.13 4.07 19.41
N SER A 73 0.35 5.20 19.92
CA SER A 73 -0.43 6.10 20.77
C SER A 73 -1.54 6.85 20.02
N LEU A 74 -1.53 6.82 18.68
CA LEU A 74 -2.49 7.47 17.80
C LEU A 74 -3.36 6.45 17.04
N ASP A 75 -3.23 5.16 17.33
CA ASP A 75 -4.11 4.14 16.78
C ASP A 75 -5.50 4.26 17.43
N THR A 76 -6.56 4.07 16.64
CA THR A 76 -7.93 3.92 17.14
C THR A 76 -8.41 2.48 16.97
N ASP A 77 -9.66 2.17 17.29
CA ASP A 77 -10.29 0.86 17.02
C ASP A 77 -10.50 0.57 15.53
N THR A 78 -10.46 1.58 14.68
CA THR A 78 -10.74 1.44 13.24
C THR A 78 -9.62 1.96 12.34
N SER A 79 -8.69 2.75 12.88
CA SER A 79 -7.59 3.35 12.11
C SER A 79 -6.22 2.98 12.67
N LYS A 80 -5.25 2.93 11.75
CA LYS A 80 -3.83 2.83 12.10
C LYS A 80 -3.12 4.12 11.74
N SER A 81 -2.28 4.58 12.64
CA SER A 81 -1.44 5.75 12.46
C SER A 81 0.01 5.34 12.25
N CYS A 82 0.64 5.82 11.19
CA CYS A 82 2.08 5.65 11.00
C CYS A 82 2.73 6.84 10.32
N LEU A 83 4.01 7.05 10.63
CA LEU A 83 4.87 7.89 9.80
C LEU A 83 5.37 7.04 8.63
N ARG A 84 5.07 7.46 7.40
CA ARG A 84 5.54 6.83 6.18
C ARG A 84 6.66 7.67 5.57
N LEU A 85 7.82 7.05 5.37
CA LEU A 85 8.88 7.59 4.52
C LEU A 85 8.75 6.92 3.16
N GLU A 86 8.46 7.68 2.10
CA GLU A 86 8.36 7.16 0.73
C GLU A 86 9.50 7.69 -0.15
N PHE A 87 10.29 6.77 -0.70
CA PHE A 87 11.39 7.03 -1.61
C PHE A 87 10.91 6.82 -3.04
N LYS A 88 10.86 7.90 -3.81
CA LYS A 88 10.44 7.89 -5.22
C LYS A 88 11.68 8.02 -6.10
N PRO A 89 11.98 7.03 -6.96
CA PRO A 89 13.13 7.13 -7.84
C PRO A 89 12.89 8.22 -8.89
N CYS A 90 13.89 9.06 -9.11
CA CYS A 90 13.87 10.12 -10.13
C CYS A 90 14.59 9.73 -11.42
N ASN A 91 15.20 8.53 -11.47
CA ASN A 91 15.88 8.01 -12.65
C ASN A 91 15.93 6.47 -12.65
N TRP A 92 16.26 5.91 -13.82
CA TRP A 92 16.31 4.46 -14.06
C TRP A 92 17.30 3.72 -13.14
N ARG A 93 18.39 4.37 -12.74
CA ARG A 93 19.40 3.75 -11.86
C ARG A 93 18.81 3.55 -10.46
N GLN A 94 18.12 4.54 -9.93
CA GLN A 94 17.43 4.44 -8.64
C GLN A 94 16.26 3.43 -8.69
N GLU A 95 15.51 3.37 -9.81
CA GLU A 95 14.48 2.34 -10.00
C GLU A 95 15.09 0.94 -9.89
N ARG A 96 16.22 0.70 -10.55
CA ARG A 96 16.95 -0.57 -10.46
C ARG A 96 17.40 -0.88 -9.04
N HIS A 97 17.84 0.10 -8.25
CA HIS A 97 18.22 -0.12 -6.85
C HIS A 97 17.02 -0.57 -6.01
N ILE A 98 15.87 0.07 -6.17
CA ILE A 98 14.65 -0.31 -5.43
C ILE A 98 14.19 -1.71 -5.83
N LEU A 99 14.27 -2.07 -7.12
CA LEU A 99 13.95 -3.42 -7.58
C LEU A 99 14.93 -4.48 -7.01
N LEU A 100 16.22 -4.15 -6.85
CA LEU A 100 17.16 -5.04 -6.17
C LEU A 100 16.82 -5.20 -4.67
N ILE A 101 16.38 -4.14 -4.00
CA ILE A 101 15.91 -4.22 -2.60
C ILE A 101 14.67 -5.12 -2.50
N ARG A 102 13.76 -5.06 -3.48
CA ARG A 102 12.61 -5.99 -3.56
C ARG A 102 13.07 -7.43 -3.66
N ASP A 103 14.03 -7.72 -4.54
CA ASP A 103 14.56 -9.08 -4.71
C ASP A 103 15.24 -9.58 -3.43
N VAL A 104 15.92 -8.68 -2.69
CA VAL A 104 16.48 -8.98 -1.37
C VAL A 104 15.36 -9.34 -0.37
N ILE A 105 14.30 -8.53 -0.29
CA ILE A 105 13.15 -8.81 0.58
C ILE A 105 12.52 -10.17 0.24
N LEU A 106 12.33 -10.47 -1.04
CA LEU A 106 11.73 -11.74 -1.49
C LEU A 106 12.58 -12.97 -1.18
N ALA A 107 13.89 -12.79 -0.93
CA ALA A 107 14.77 -13.87 -0.49
C ALA A 107 14.64 -14.17 1.01
N GLU A 108 14.05 -13.26 1.80
CA GLU A 108 13.84 -13.44 3.23
C GLU A 108 12.66 -14.38 3.53
N ALA A 109 12.77 -15.13 4.62
CA ALA A 109 11.66 -15.96 5.10
C ALA A 109 10.45 -15.09 5.48
N LYS A 110 9.25 -15.56 5.16
CA LYS A 110 7.96 -14.91 5.47
C LYS A 110 7.73 -13.57 4.76
N ALA A 111 8.50 -13.24 3.72
CA ALA A 111 8.18 -12.13 2.83
C ALA A 111 6.78 -12.32 2.20
N GLN A 112 6.07 -11.22 1.98
CA GLN A 112 4.70 -11.25 1.45
C GLN A 112 4.59 -10.38 0.21
N THR A 113 3.77 -10.81 -0.75
CA THR A 113 3.38 -10.00 -1.90
C THR A 113 1.87 -9.88 -1.93
N MET A 114 1.37 -8.65 -2.10
CA MET A 114 -0.03 -8.35 -2.28
C MET A 114 -0.25 -7.52 -3.53
N GLU A 115 -1.31 -7.81 -4.26
CA GLU A 115 -1.69 -7.12 -5.48
C GLU A 115 -3.11 -6.56 -5.35
N LYS A 116 -3.26 -5.30 -5.75
CA LYS A 116 -4.56 -4.61 -5.77
C LYS A 116 -4.69 -3.67 -6.97
N TRP A 117 -5.95 -3.44 -7.34
CA TRP A 117 -6.35 -2.44 -8.31
C TRP A 117 -7.24 -1.41 -7.63
N GLY A 118 -7.06 -0.15 -7.98
CA GLY A 118 -7.85 0.97 -7.51
C GLY A 118 -8.56 1.66 -8.67
N ALA A 119 -9.85 1.94 -8.48
CA ALA A 119 -10.65 2.82 -9.30
C ALA A 119 -10.98 4.08 -8.50
N ARG A 120 -10.72 5.25 -9.09
CA ARG A 120 -11.04 6.53 -8.44
C ARG A 120 -12.54 6.76 -8.53
N MET A 121 -13.15 7.15 -7.42
CA MET A 121 -14.56 7.47 -7.34
C MET A 121 -14.75 8.82 -6.68
N ARG A 122 -15.70 9.61 -7.21
CA ARG A 122 -16.09 10.88 -6.60
C ARG A 122 -17.36 10.64 -5.78
N LEU A 123 -17.30 10.98 -4.50
CA LEU A 123 -18.44 10.92 -3.59
C LEU A 123 -19.41 12.07 -3.86
N ALA A 124 -20.64 11.96 -3.36
CA ALA A 124 -21.64 13.02 -3.42
C ALA A 124 -21.16 14.32 -2.72
N SER A 125 -20.33 14.19 -1.69
CA SER A 125 -19.66 15.32 -1.02
C SER A 125 -18.61 16.03 -1.87
N GLY A 126 -18.27 15.48 -3.05
CA GLY A 126 -17.22 15.99 -3.93
C GLY A 126 -15.82 15.47 -3.62
N LYS A 127 -15.61 14.81 -2.46
CA LYS A 127 -14.33 14.15 -2.10
C LYS A 127 -14.08 12.96 -3.03
N GLU A 128 -12.81 12.73 -3.35
CA GLU A 128 -12.41 11.56 -4.13
C GLU A 128 -11.87 10.47 -3.20
N VAL A 129 -12.32 9.24 -3.45
CA VAL A 129 -11.88 8.04 -2.76
C VAL A 129 -11.44 6.99 -3.77
N TRP A 130 -10.69 5.99 -3.30
CA TRP A 130 -10.31 4.85 -4.11
C TRP A 130 -11.16 3.63 -3.71
N LEU A 131 -11.93 3.11 -4.67
CA LEU A 131 -12.44 1.75 -4.58
C LEU A 131 -11.30 0.81 -4.93
N ASN A 132 -10.90 -0.03 -3.98
CA ASN A 132 -9.85 -1.01 -4.15
C ASN A 132 -10.44 -2.41 -4.30
N ARG A 133 -9.76 -3.27 -5.07
CA ARG A 133 -10.03 -4.70 -5.19
C ARG A 133 -8.72 -5.47 -5.19
N ASN A 134 -8.65 -6.60 -4.50
CA ASN A 134 -7.51 -7.52 -4.59
C ASN A 134 -7.75 -8.69 -5.56
N ALA A 135 -6.72 -9.50 -5.79
CA ALA A 135 -6.80 -10.66 -6.68
C ALA A 135 -7.85 -11.71 -6.22
N ALA A 136 -8.15 -11.77 -4.92
CA ALA A 136 -9.17 -12.65 -4.35
C ALA A 136 -10.60 -12.10 -4.48
N GLY A 137 -10.79 -10.92 -5.09
CA GLY A 137 -12.11 -10.33 -5.27
C GLY A 137 -12.71 -9.70 -4.02
N LYS A 138 -11.91 -9.39 -2.99
CA LYS A 138 -12.34 -8.55 -1.87
C LYS A 138 -12.25 -7.07 -2.26
N TRP A 139 -13.22 -6.27 -1.80
CA TRP A 139 -13.34 -4.85 -2.15
C TRP A 139 -13.40 -3.96 -0.91
N TRP A 140 -12.80 -2.78 -1.00
CA TRP A 140 -12.81 -1.81 0.10
C TRP A 140 -12.58 -0.37 -0.39
N PHE A 141 -13.02 0.59 0.41
CA PHE A 141 -12.60 1.99 0.31
C PHE A 141 -11.49 2.28 1.32
N GLU A 142 -10.46 3.02 0.91
CA GLU A 142 -9.43 3.58 1.79
C GLU A 142 -9.77 5.05 2.05
N VAL A 143 -9.95 5.41 3.31
CA VAL A 143 -10.48 6.72 3.71
C VAL A 143 -9.72 7.25 4.93
N ASP A 144 -9.45 8.55 4.93
CA ASP A 144 -8.83 9.22 6.07
C ASP A 144 -9.73 9.12 7.31
N ASP A 145 -9.11 8.95 8.49
CA ASP A 145 -9.82 8.67 9.74
C ASP A 145 -10.78 9.79 10.21
N ASP A 146 -10.54 11.02 9.78
CA ASP A 146 -11.36 12.19 10.13
C ASP A 146 -12.57 12.39 9.20
N PHE A 147 -12.75 11.51 8.20
CA PHE A 147 -13.83 11.64 7.23
C PHE A 147 -15.01 10.72 7.56
N ALA A 148 -16.17 11.33 7.80
CA ALA A 148 -17.45 10.62 7.94
C ALA A 148 -17.85 9.98 6.59
N PHE A 149 -17.40 8.75 6.36
CA PHE A 149 -17.62 8.03 5.12
C PHE A 149 -19.04 7.46 5.04
N ALA A 150 -19.69 7.72 3.90
CA ALA A 150 -20.90 7.03 3.49
C ALA A 150 -20.62 6.32 2.17
N ALA A 151 -20.97 5.03 2.08
CA ALA A 151 -20.81 4.27 0.86
C ALA A 151 -21.59 4.91 -0.30
N PRO A 152 -21.00 4.99 -1.51
CA PRO A 152 -21.74 5.44 -2.69
C PRO A 152 -22.94 4.52 -2.99
N PRO A 153 -23.95 5.01 -3.73
CA PRO A 153 -25.05 4.17 -4.19
C PRO A 153 -24.55 2.90 -4.90
N GLY A 154 -25.16 1.76 -4.58
CA GLY A 154 -24.78 0.46 -5.14
C GLY A 154 -23.62 -0.24 -4.41
N PHE A 155 -23.15 0.27 -3.28
CA PHE A 155 -22.22 -0.42 -2.40
C PHE A 155 -22.84 -0.65 -1.02
N GLU A 156 -22.70 -1.86 -0.51
CA GLU A 156 -23.07 -2.21 0.86
C GLU A 156 -21.81 -2.33 1.71
N ILE A 157 -21.77 -1.64 2.86
CA ILE A 157 -20.66 -1.77 3.82
C ILE A 157 -20.84 -3.07 4.59
N THR A 158 -19.86 -3.97 4.47
CA THR A 158 -19.88 -5.27 5.15
C THR A 158 -19.00 -5.31 6.39
N GLY A 159 -18.16 -4.29 6.61
CA GLY A 159 -17.29 -4.20 7.77
C GLY A 159 -16.35 -2.99 7.73
N VAL A 160 -15.72 -2.72 8.86
CA VAL A 160 -14.69 -1.69 9.01
C VAL A 160 -13.45 -2.36 9.60
N GLU A 161 -12.31 -2.18 8.96
CA GLU A 161 -11.06 -2.82 9.36
C GLU A 161 -9.92 -1.79 9.42
N LYS A 162 -9.00 -2.03 10.36
CA LYS A 162 -7.70 -1.37 10.39
C LYS A 162 -6.87 -1.82 9.19
N SER A 163 -6.10 -0.88 8.63
CA SER A 163 -5.01 -1.21 7.71
C SER A 163 -4.05 -2.21 8.38
N ASP A 164 -3.76 -3.32 7.71
CA ASP A 164 -2.89 -4.38 8.25
C ASP A 164 -1.44 -3.87 8.29
N VAL A 165 -1.02 -3.37 9.45
CA VAL A 165 0.38 -3.14 9.79
C VAL A 165 0.67 -4.09 10.94
N ARG A 166 1.29 -5.23 10.61
CA ARG A 166 1.68 -6.21 11.61
C ARG A 166 2.56 -5.53 12.66
N ALA A 167 2.15 -5.60 13.92
CA ALA A 167 3.06 -5.30 15.01
C ALA A 167 4.23 -6.29 14.94
N PRO A 168 5.46 -5.89 15.32
CA PRO A 168 6.53 -6.86 15.50
C PRO A 168 6.05 -7.90 16.51
N SER A 169 6.12 -9.17 16.12
CA SER A 169 5.96 -10.30 17.03
C SER A 169 7.06 -10.32 18.07
#